data_AF-A0A959GZY1-F1
#
_entry.id   AF-A0A959GZY1-F1
#
_cell.length_a   1.000
_cell.length_b   1.000
_cell.length_c   1.000
_cell.angle_alpha   90.00
_cell.angle_beta   90.00
_cell.angle_gamma   90.00
#
_symmetry.space_group_name_H-M   'P 1'
#
loop_
_entity.id
_entity.type
_entity.pdbx_description
1 polymer ?
#
loop_
_entity_poly.entity_id
_entity_poly.type
_entity_poly.pdbx_seq_one_letter_code
_entity_poly.pdbx_strand_id
1 'polypeptide(L)'
;MLSYFIRRILLALPTLFITSAVIFGLSKCAPHDPVLDLGDATFRDFRDQERAVYTRAKNAGLDKPAFYFALTTAAFPDTAYRIFPH
;
A
#
# COMPACT_ATOMS: atom_id res chain seq x y z
N MET A 1 -33.04 16.44 -29.42
CA MET A 1 -31.91 15.48 -29.35
C MET A 1 -30.65 16.10 -28.76
N LEU A 2 -30.16 17.24 -29.27
CA LEU A 2 -28.91 17.88 -28.79
C LEU A 2 -28.99 18.34 -27.32
N SER A 3 -30.14 18.86 -26.86
CA SER A 3 -30.36 19.21 -25.45
C SER A 3 -30.32 17.99 -24.51
N TYR A 4 -30.71 16.81 -25.00
CA TYR A 4 -30.66 15.56 -24.25
C TYR A 4 -29.22 15.07 -24.09
N PHE A 5 -28.41 15.19 -25.14
CA PHE A 5 -26.97 14.91 -25.09
C PHE A 5 -26.24 15.84 -24.12
N ILE A 6 -26.50 17.15 -24.20
CA ILE A 6 -25.91 18.14 -23.28
C ILE A 6 -26.30 17.82 -21.83
N ARG A 7 -27.57 17.52 -21.55
CA ARG A 7 -28.03 17.18 -20.21
C ARG A 7 -27.33 15.93 -19.66
N ARG A 8 -27.05 14.93 -20.50
CA ARG A 8 -26.34 13.71 -20.09
C ARG A 8 -24.86 13.96 -19.79
N ILE A 9 -24.19 14.82 -20.56
CA ILE A 9 -22.79 15.23 -20.30
C ILE A 9 -22.69 16.09 -19.03
N LEU A 10 -23.63 17.01 -18.83
CA LEU A 10 -23.70 17.84 -17.62
C LEU A 10 -23.91 17.02 -16.35
N LEU A 11 -24.57 15.86 -16.45
CA LEU A 11 -24.70 14.92 -15.34
C LEU A 11 -23.47 14.01 -15.18
N ALA A 12 -22.74 13.72 -16.26
CA ALA A 12 -21.51 12.93 -16.20
C ALA A 12 -20.36 13.69 -15.50
N LEU A 13 -20.27 15.01 -15.71
CA LEU A 13 -19.23 15.86 -15.15
C LEU A 13 -19.16 15.82 -13.60
N PRO A 14 -20.26 16.03 -12.84
CA PRO A 14 -20.24 15.94 -11.39
C PRO A 14 -19.97 14.51 -10.92
N THR A 15 -20.47 13.49 -11.62
CA THR A 15 -20.18 12.09 -11.24
C THR A 15 -18.70 11.77 -11.36
N LEU A 16 -18.05 12.19 -12.46
CA LEU A 16 -16.61 12.01 -12.67
C LEU A 16 -15.79 12.78 -11.63
N PHE A 17 -16.22 14.00 -11.29
CA PHE A 17 -15.56 14.80 -10.27
C PHE A 17 -15.62 14.13 -8.89
N ILE A 18 -16.80 13.66 -8.47
CA ILE A 18 -16.99 12.98 -7.20
C ILE A 18 -16.18 11.69 -7.15
N THR A 19 -16.25 10.84 -8.18
CA THR A 19 -15.49 9.59 -8.21
C THR A 19 -13.99 9.84 -8.18
N SER A 20 -13.52 10.86 -8.89
CA SER A 20 -12.09 11.26 -8.86
C SER A 20 -11.71 11.72 -7.46
N ALA A 21 -12.47 12.62 -6.84
CA ALA A 21 -12.23 13.10 -5.49
C ALA A 21 -12.19 11.95 -4.47
N VAL A 22 -13.08 10.96 -4.60
CA VAL A 22 -13.09 9.76 -3.75
C VAL A 22 -11.83 8.92 -3.96
N ILE A 23 -11.46 8.61 -5.20
CA ILE A 23 -10.27 7.78 -5.52
C ILE A 23 -9.00 8.47 -5.00
N PHE A 24 -8.81 9.75 -5.30
CA PHE A 24 -7.64 10.51 -4.85
C PHE A 24 -7.63 10.72 -3.34
N GLY A 25 -8.80 10.95 -2.73
CA GLY A 25 -8.96 11.07 -1.28
C GLY A 25 -8.55 9.77 -0.58
N LEU A 26 -9.07 8.64 -1.02
CA LEU A 26 -8.68 7.32 -0.50
C LEU A 26 -7.19 7.04 -0.71
N SER A 27 -6.63 7.41 -1.88
CA SER A 27 -5.21 7.26 -2.15
C SER A 27 -4.32 8.07 -1.18
N LYS A 28 -4.81 9.20 -0.66
CA LYS A 28 -4.09 10.03 0.33
C LYS A 28 -4.29 9.55 1.76
N CYS A 29 -5.46 9.00 2.07
CA CYS A 29 -5.76 8.42 3.37
C CYS A 29 -5.15 7.03 3.57
N ALA A 30 -4.77 6.34 2.49
CA ALA A 30 -4.04 5.09 2.58
C ALA A 30 -2.70 5.34 3.28
N PRO A 31 -2.44 4.69 4.43
CA PRO A 31 -1.16 4.82 5.10
C PRO A 31 -0.08 4.26 4.18
N HIS A 32 0.83 5.13 3.74
CA HIS A 32 2.03 4.71 3.04
C HIS A 32 3.00 4.13 4.07
N ASP A 33 3.51 2.92 3.83
CA ASP A 33 4.45 2.29 4.75
C ASP A 33 5.81 3.02 4.71
N PRO A 34 6.22 3.70 5.79
CA PRO A 34 7.47 4.46 5.82
C PRO A 34 8.71 3.56 5.69
N VAL A 35 8.57 2.25 5.87
CA VAL A 35 9.66 1.28 5.73
C VAL A 35 10.01 1.05 4.25
N LEU A 36 9.02 1.16 3.35
CA LEU A 36 9.20 0.97 1.92
C LEU A 36 9.68 2.23 1.19
N ASP A 37 9.58 3.40 1.84
CA ASP A 37 10.09 4.65 1.31
C ASP A 37 11.62 4.74 1.46
N LEU A 38 12.34 3.95 0.66
CA LEU A 38 13.80 3.92 0.68
C LEU A 38 14.46 5.20 0.13
N GLY A 39 13.66 6.17 -0.36
CA GLY A 39 14.13 7.36 -1.06
C GLY A 39 14.82 7.05 -2.38
N ASP A 40 15.58 8.00 -2.94
CA ASP A 40 16.41 7.84 -4.15
C ASP A 40 17.66 6.96 -3.92
N ALA A 41 17.63 6.07 -2.94
CA ALA A 41 18.70 5.13 -2.69
C ALA A 41 18.79 4.16 -3.88
N THR A 42 19.79 4.39 -4.74
CA THR A 42 20.09 3.49 -5.86
C THR A 42 20.78 2.25 -5.32
N PHE A 43 19.99 1.23 -4.96
CA PHE A 43 20.54 -0.07 -4.61
C PHE A 43 21.02 -0.76 -5.89
N ARG A 44 22.31 -1.09 -5.93
CA ARG A 44 22.89 -1.86 -7.05
C ARG A 44 22.57 -3.35 -6.96
N ASP A 45 22.19 -3.83 -5.78
CA ASP A 45 21.89 -5.22 -5.48
C ASP A 45 20.59 -5.32 -4.65
N PHE A 46 19.75 -6.30 -4.98
CA PHE A 46 18.48 -6.58 -4.31
C PHE A 46 18.69 -6.93 -2.83
N ARG A 47 19.82 -7.58 -2.49
CA ARG A 47 20.16 -7.94 -1.11
C ARG A 47 20.41 -6.73 -0.21
N ASP A 48 20.99 -5.66 -0.76
CA ASP A 48 21.24 -4.43 0.00
C ASP A 48 19.96 -3.63 0.22
N GLN A 49 19.06 -3.66 -0.77
CA GLN A 49 17.72 -3.09 -0.64
C GLN A 49 16.93 -3.79 0.47
N GLU A 50 16.92 -5.13 0.47
CA GLU A 50 16.23 -5.93 1.48
C GLU A 50 16.76 -5.63 2.89
N ARG A 51 18.07 -5.58 3.08
CA ARG A 51 18.69 -5.23 4.38
C ARG A 51 18.31 -3.84 4.85
N ALA A 52 18.22 -2.86 3.94
CA ALA A 52 17.82 -1.50 4.28
C ALA A 52 16.36 -1.44 4.76
N VAL A 53 15.45 -2.18 4.09
CA VAL A 53 14.04 -2.34 4.50
C VAL A 53 13.96 -2.94 5.90
N TYR A 54 14.62 -4.08 6.16
CA TYR A 54 14.61 -4.73 7.47
C TYR A 54 15.16 -3.82 8.59
N THR A 55 16.25 -3.09 8.31
CA THR A 55 16.85 -2.19 9.29
C THR A 55 15.89 -1.05 9.66
N ARG A 56 15.17 -0.49 8.69
CA ARG A 56 14.17 0.54 8.93
C ARG A 56 12.95 0.00 9.67
N ALA A 57 12.47 -1.20 9.31
CA ALA A 57 11.38 -1.87 10.02
C ALA A 57 11.70 -2.07 11.51
N LYS A 58 12.93 -2.49 11.80
CA LYS A 58 13.44 -2.67 13.17
C LYS A 58 13.53 -1.34 13.92
N ASN A 59 14.05 -0.29 13.28
CA ASN A 59 14.17 1.04 13.90
C ASN A 59 12.80 1.68 14.19
N ALA A 60 11.82 1.45 13.32
CA ALA A 60 10.44 1.91 13.51
C ALA A 60 9.63 1.03 14.49
N GLY A 61 10.20 -0.08 14.98
CA GLY A 61 9.50 -1.03 15.85
C GLY A 61 8.40 -1.84 15.16
N LEU A 62 8.32 -1.78 13.83
CA LEU A 62 7.36 -2.51 12.98
C LEU A 62 7.74 -3.98 12.77
N ASP A 63 8.96 -4.37 13.16
CA ASP A 63 9.43 -5.77 13.20
C ASP A 63 8.81 -6.58 14.36
N LYS A 64 8.06 -5.92 15.25
CA LYS A 64 7.36 -6.57 16.37
C LYS A 64 5.89 -6.76 16.02
N PRO A 65 5.27 -7.86 16.47
CA PRO A 65 3.85 -8.05 16.24
C PRO A 65 3.07 -6.91 16.92
N ALA A 66 2.09 -6.35 16.21
CA ALA A 66 1.24 -5.28 16.72
C ALA A 66 0.50 -5.68 18.01
N PHE A 67 0.38 -6.99 18.26
CA PHE A 67 -0.24 -7.57 19.44
C PHE A 67 0.64 -8.70 19.99
N TYR A 68 0.76 -8.79 21.31
CA TYR A 68 1.49 -9.88 22.00
C TYR A 68 0.82 -11.26 21.82
N PHE A 69 -0.42 -11.28 21.35
CA PHE A 69 -1.23 -12.47 21.14
C PHE A 69 -2.16 -12.21 19.95
N ALA A 70 -2.14 -13.11 18.97
CA ALA A 70 -3.03 -13.10 17.82
C ALA A 70 -3.77 -14.44 17.76
N LEU A 71 -5.10 -14.40 17.73
CA LEU A 71 -5.92 -15.55 17.40
C LEU A 71 -5.96 -15.65 15.87
N THR A 72 -5.17 -16.56 15.31
CA THR A 72 -5.14 -16.87 13.87
C THR A 72 -5.55 -18.32 13.63
N THR A 73 -5.86 -18.65 12.38
CA THR A 73 -6.26 -19.99 11.99
C THR A 73 -5.04 -20.91 11.89
N ALA A 74 -5.22 -22.21 12.14
CA ALA A 74 -4.14 -23.21 12.09
C ALA A 74 -3.53 -23.38 10.68
N ALA A 75 -4.21 -22.88 9.64
CA ALA A 75 -3.74 -22.86 8.26
C ALA A 75 -2.86 -21.64 7.92
N PHE A 76 -2.58 -20.74 8.87
CA PHE A 76 -1.69 -19.61 8.59
C PHE A 76 -0.25 -20.09 8.42
N PRO A 77 0.44 -19.75 7.32
CA PRO A 77 1.75 -20.31 7.01
C PRO A 77 2.84 -19.69 7.88
N ASP A 78 3.27 -20.40 8.93
CA ASP A 78 4.39 -20.01 9.81
C ASP A 78 5.78 -20.26 9.19
N THR A 79 5.85 -20.99 8.07
CA THR A 79 7.13 -21.43 7.47
C THR A 79 7.41 -20.86 6.09
N ALA A 80 6.71 -19.80 5.67
CA ALA A 80 6.92 -19.18 4.35
C ALA A 80 8.39 -18.76 4.13
N TYR A 81 9.08 -18.32 5.20
CA TYR A 81 10.51 -17.98 5.17
C TYR A 81 11.44 -19.16 4.90
N ARG A 82 10.96 -20.42 5.01
CA ARG A 82 11.77 -21.62 4.73
C ARG A 82 11.75 -22.02 3.26
N ILE A 83 10.76 -21.55 2.50
CA ILE A 83 10.57 -21.92 1.08
C ILE A 83 11.41 -21.02 0.17
N PHE A 84 11.64 -19.76 0.58
CA PHE A 84 12.55 -18.84 -0.10
C PHE A 84 13.79 -18.61 0.77
N PRO A 85 14.84 -19.45 0.65
CA PRO A 85 16.11 -19.18 1.30
C PRO A 85 16.79 -17.96 0.65
N HIS A 86 17.25 -17.02 1.48
CA HIS A 86 18.00 -15.81 1.09
C HIS A 86 19.29 -16.10 0.32
#